data_AF-A0A524EUP1-F1
#
_entry.id   AF-A0A524EUP1-F1
#
_cell.length_a   1.000
_cell.length_b   1.000
_cell.length_c   1.000
_cell.angle_alpha   90.00
_cell.angle_beta   90.00
_cell.angle_gamma   90.00
#
_symmetry.space_group_name_H-M   'P 1'
#
loop_
_entity.id
_entity.type
_entity.pdbx_description
1 polymer ?
#
loop_
_entity_poly.entity_id
_entity_poly.type
_entity_poly.pdbx_seq_one_letter_code
_entity_poly.pdbx_strand_id
1 'polypeptide(L)'
;MAFYMVTFTYPPNRAEEVGQAFVSGKAPELPDFVKRIHIFVVLDVELKTYSIYEVEDAKSHEGLVAITKRFTGYFNIEGSRFKIEPLLTVNEALPLIGLG
;
A
#
# COMPACT_ATOMS: atom_id res chain seq x y z
N MET A 1 10.04 -13.24 3.36
CA MET A 1 8.92 -12.31 3.62
C MET A 1 8.65 -11.61 2.32
N ALA A 2 7.39 -11.48 1.93
CA ALA A 2 7.00 -10.75 0.73
C ALA A 2 6.74 -9.29 1.09
N PHE A 3 7.30 -8.38 0.30
CA PHE A 3 7.15 -6.95 0.51
C PHE A 3 6.29 -6.32 -0.59
N TYR A 4 5.43 -5.39 -0.20
CA TYR A 4 4.60 -4.64 -1.14
C TYR A 4 4.65 -3.16 -0.83
N MET A 5 4.82 -2.33 -1.85
CA MET A 5 4.61 -0.89 -1.76
C MET A 5 3.27 -0.53 -2.37
N VAL A 6 2.47 0.23 -1.64
CA VAL A 6 1.30 0.90 -2.21
C VAL A 6 1.58 2.38 -2.33
N THR A 7 1.52 2.86 -3.56
CA THR A 7 1.45 4.29 -3.85
C THR A 7 -0.01 4.65 -4.01
N PHE A 8 -0.56 5.48 -3.11
CA PHE A 8 -1.90 6.06 -3.25
C PHE A 8 -1.76 7.54 -3.56
N THR A 9 -2.49 8.04 -4.56
CA THR A 9 -2.44 9.44 -5.00
C THR A 9 -3.84 10.01 -5.05
N TYR A 10 -4.00 11.25 -4.60
CA TYR A 10 -5.30 11.92 -4.58
C TYR A 10 -5.16 13.45 -4.69
N PRO A 11 -6.20 14.15 -5.19
CA PRO A 11 -6.22 15.60 -5.28
C PRO A 11 -6.16 16.28 -3.89
N PRO A 12 -5.47 17.42 -3.73
CA PRO A 12 -5.41 18.14 -2.46
C PRO A 12 -6.78 18.57 -1.89
N ASN A 13 -7.74 18.90 -2.77
CA ASN A 13 -9.11 19.25 -2.36
C ASN A 13 -9.92 18.06 -1.82
N ARG A 14 -9.39 16.82 -1.92
CA ARG A 14 -9.95 15.60 -1.34
C ARG A 14 -9.22 15.14 -0.08
N ALA A 15 -8.25 15.93 0.42
CA ALA A 15 -7.40 15.51 1.54
C ALA A 15 -8.18 15.23 2.83
N GLU A 16 -9.19 16.04 3.13
CA GLU A 16 -10.04 15.83 4.30
C GLU A 16 -10.81 14.51 4.20
N GLU A 17 -11.42 14.24 3.03
CA GLU A 17 -12.18 13.01 2.76
C GLU A 17 -11.30 11.76 2.90
N VAL A 18 -10.08 11.80 2.35
CA VAL A 18 -9.08 10.74 2.50
C VAL A 18 -8.68 10.56 3.96
N GLY A 19 -8.41 11.66 4.67
CA GLY A 19 -8.03 11.62 6.08
C GLY A 19 -9.14 11.01 6.95
N GLN A 20 -10.39 11.41 6.72
CA GLN A 20 -11.56 10.83 7.39
C GLN A 20 -11.70 9.34 7.08
N ALA A 21 -11.58 8.92 5.82
CA ALA A 21 -11.62 7.51 5.44
C ALA A 21 -10.52 6.71 6.16
N PHE A 22 -9.31 7.26 6.27
CA PHE A 22 -8.17 6.63 6.94
C PHE A 22 -8.39 6.42 8.45
N VAL A 23 -8.90 7.44 9.16
CA VAL A 23 -9.09 7.38 10.62
C VAL A 23 -10.40 6.73 11.06
N SER A 24 -11.41 6.70 10.18
CA SER A 24 -12.74 6.18 10.50
C SER A 24 -12.80 4.68 10.81
N GLY A 25 -11.74 3.93 10.51
CA GLY A 25 -11.74 2.47 10.62
C GLY A 25 -12.64 1.76 9.60
N LYS A 26 -13.25 2.48 8.65
CA LYS A 26 -14.12 1.88 7.61
C LYS A 26 -13.36 1.12 6.53
N ALA A 27 -12.07 1.42 6.35
CA ALA A 27 -11.22 0.65 5.44
C ALA A 27 -11.08 -0.78 5.98
N PRO A 28 -11.25 -1.82 5.15
CA PRO A 28 -11.11 -3.20 5.59
C PRO A 28 -9.85 -3.43 6.42
N GLU A 29 -10.01 -4.12 7.54
CA GLU A 29 -8.90 -4.46 8.43
C GLU A 29 -7.91 -5.38 7.71
N LEU A 30 -6.63 -5.20 8.03
CA LEU A 30 -5.59 -6.09 7.54
C LEU A 30 -5.54 -7.31 8.45
N PRO A 31 -5.45 -8.52 7.90
CA PRO A 31 -5.16 -9.71 8.69
C PRO A 31 -3.84 -9.57 9.46
N ASP A 32 -3.69 -10.28 10.58
CA ASP A 32 -2.50 -10.20 11.46
C ASP A 32 -1.18 -10.54 10.74
N PHE A 33 -1.24 -11.35 9.68
CA PHE A 33 -0.09 -11.73 8.86
C PHE A 33 0.31 -10.66 7.81
N VAL A 34 -0.41 -9.54 7.73
CA VAL A 34 -0.12 -8.40 6.86
C VAL A 34 0.21 -7.19 7.73
N LYS A 35 1.50 -6.86 7.83
CA LYS A 35 1.98 -5.75 8.65
C LYS A 35 2.27 -4.54 7.77
N ARG A 36 1.70 -3.38 8.10
CA ARG A 36 2.13 -2.10 7.51
C ARG A 36 3.36 -1.60 8.27
N ILE A 37 4.55 -1.76 7.69
CA ILE A 37 5.83 -1.38 8.31
C ILE A 37 5.93 0.15 8.42
N HIS A 38 5.64 0.83 7.33
CA HIS A 38 5.71 2.28 7.25
C HIS A 38 4.57 2.85 6.40
N ILE A 39 4.20 4.09 6.71
CA ILE A 39 3.42 4.94 5.83
C ILE A 39 4.05 6.33 5.82
N PHE A 40 4.37 6.81 4.63
CA PHE A 40 4.86 8.17 4.40
C PHE A 40 3.79 8.96 3.67
N VAL A 41 3.72 10.26 3.94
CA VAL A 41 2.86 11.20 3.23
C VAL A 41 3.74 12.19 2.50
N VAL A 42 3.48 12.40 1.22
CA VAL A 42 4.17 13.36 0.37
C VAL A 42 3.20 14.49 0.03
N LEU A 43 3.59 15.70 0.40
CA LEU A 43 2.90 16.92 0.02
C LEU A 43 3.48 17.42 -1.30
N ASP A 44 2.76 17.17 -2.38
CA ASP A 44 3.13 17.51 -3.77
C ASP A 44 1.87 18.06 -4.48
N VAL A 45 1.94 18.39 -5.77
CA VAL A 45 0.81 18.89 -6.58
C VAL A 45 -0.41 17.98 -6.44
N GLU A 46 -0.18 16.67 -6.44
CA GLU A 46 -1.12 15.69 -5.90
C GLU A 46 -0.54 15.12 -4.61
N LEU A 47 -1.39 14.91 -3.62
CA LEU A 47 -0.96 14.28 -2.38
C LEU A 47 -0.75 12.79 -2.62
N LYS A 48 0.32 12.25 -2.04
CA LYS A 48 0.67 10.84 -2.18
C LYS A 48 0.91 10.21 -0.83
N THR A 49 0.63 8.92 -0.72
CA THR A 49 1.16 8.09 0.36
C THR A 49 1.96 6.94 -0.19
N TYR A 50 3.03 6.61 0.52
CA TYR A 50 3.83 5.41 0.29
C TYR A 50 3.65 4.50 1.49
N SER A 51 2.88 3.43 1.32
CA SER A 51 2.68 2.42 2.36
C SER A 51 3.51 1.19 2.04
N ILE A 52 4.37 0.78 2.97
CA ILE A 52 5.19 -0.43 2.84
C ILE A 52 4.58 -1.52 3.72
N TYR A 53 4.33 -2.67 3.12
CA TYR A 53 3.76 -3.84 3.77
C TYR A 53 4.75 -5.00 3.78
N GLU A 54 4.73 -5.76 4.87
CA GLU A 54 5.39 -7.06 5.03
C GLU A 54 4.32 -8.14 5.17
N VAL A 55 4.49 -9.24 4.45
CA VAL A 55 3.58 -10.38 4.44
C VAL A 55 4.39 -11.68 4.56
N GLU A 56 3.88 -12.65 5.31
CA GLU A 56 4.43 -14.01 5.32
C GLU A 56 4.46 -14.61 3.90
N ASP A 57 5.59 -15.19 3.47
CA ASP A 57 5.76 -15.69 2.09
C ASP A 57 4.67 -16.68 1.67
N ALA A 58 4.35 -17.61 2.57
CA ALA A 58 3.32 -18.63 2.38
C ALA A 58 1.92 -18.04 2.18
N LYS A 59 1.70 -16.77 2.54
CA LYS A 59 0.44 -16.04 2.42
C LYS A 59 0.56 -14.83 1.50
N SER A 60 1.59 -14.77 0.66
CA SER A 60 1.85 -13.64 -0.25
C SER A 60 0.63 -13.27 -1.10
N HIS A 61 -0.06 -14.26 -1.70
CA HIS A 61 -1.26 -14.03 -2.48
C HIS A 61 -2.43 -13.49 -1.63
N GLU A 62 -2.70 -14.10 -0.49
CA GLU A 62 -3.75 -13.65 0.43
C GLU A 62 -3.48 -12.24 0.95
N GLY A 63 -2.20 -11.92 1.22
CA GLY A 63 -1.77 -10.59 1.63
C GLY A 63 -1.97 -9.55 0.54
N LEU A 64 -1.64 -9.86 -0.71
CA LEU A 64 -1.91 -8.97 -1.84
C LEU A 64 -3.42 -8.68 -1.98
N VAL A 65 -4.26 -9.71 -1.85
CA VAL A 65 -5.72 -9.57 -1.87
C VAL A 65 -6.20 -8.70 -0.71
N ALA A 66 -5.67 -8.91 0.50
CA ALA A 66 -6.04 -8.13 1.68
C ALA A 66 -5.64 -6.65 1.57
N ILE A 67 -4.42 -6.37 1.09
CA ILE A 67 -3.96 -5.00 0.82
C ILE A 67 -4.87 -4.35 -0.22
N THR A 68 -5.17 -5.04 -1.32
CA THR A 68 -6.06 -4.51 -2.36
C THR A 68 -7.46 -4.21 -1.82
N LYS A 69 -8.04 -5.14 -1.04
CA LYS A 69 -9.34 -4.96 -0.38
C LYS A 69 -9.34 -3.77 0.55
N ARG A 70 -8.29 -3.54 1.33
CA ARG A 70 -8.18 -2.35 2.18
C ARG A 70 -8.35 -1.06 1.40
N PHE A 71 -7.78 -0.97 0.20
CA PHE A 71 -7.83 0.24 -0.62
C PHE A 71 -9.18 0.46 -1.31
N THR A 72 -10.08 -0.52 -1.34
CA THR A 72 -11.46 -0.31 -1.84
C THR A 72 -12.24 0.71 -0.99
N GLY A 73 -11.83 0.89 0.28
CA GLY A 73 -12.40 1.91 1.17
C GLY A 73 -12.21 3.36 0.68
N TYR A 74 -11.37 3.59 -0.34
CA TYR A 74 -11.11 4.91 -0.91
C TYR A 74 -11.71 5.09 -2.32
N PHE A 75 -12.36 4.06 -2.90
CA PHE A 75 -12.77 4.09 -4.33
C PHE A 75 -13.82 5.16 -4.66
N ASN A 76 -14.60 5.58 -3.66
CA ASN A 76 -15.61 6.62 -3.85
C ASN A 76 -15.01 8.04 -3.83
N ILE A 77 -13.71 8.18 -3.53
CA ILE A 77 -13.02 9.46 -3.50
C ILE A 77 -12.56 9.77 -4.92
N GLU A 78 -13.23 10.73 -5.54
CA GLU A 78 -12.96 11.15 -6.92
C GLU A 78 -11.51 11.60 -7.13
N GLY A 79 -10.90 11.15 -8.23
CA GLY A 79 -9.50 11.46 -8.57
C GLY A 79 -8.47 10.65 -7.79
N SER A 80 -8.90 9.85 -6.80
CA SER A 80 -8.00 8.96 -6.09
C SER A 80 -7.61 7.75 -6.93
N ARG A 81 -6.37 7.28 -6.77
CA ARG A 81 -5.84 6.09 -7.44
C ARG A 81 -4.76 5.44 -6.61
N PHE A 82 -4.59 4.13 -6.74
CA PHE A 82 -3.48 3.42 -6.11
C PHE A 82 -2.80 2.47 -7.09
N LYS A 83 -1.52 2.21 -6.81
CA LYS A 83 -0.70 1.21 -7.46
C LYS A 83 -0.06 0.35 -6.38
N ILE A 84 -0.06 -0.97 -6.57
CA ILE A 84 0.64 -1.92 -5.71
C ILE A 84 1.84 -2.46 -6.49
N GLU A 85 3.02 -2.43 -5.87
CA GLU A 85 4.26 -2.94 -6.43
C GLU A 85 4.83 -4.02 -5.50
N PRO A 86 5.03 -5.27 -5.98
CA PRO A 86 5.83 -6.23 -5.24
C PRO A 86 7.28 -5.75 -5.20
N LEU A 87 7.91 -5.86 -4.04
CA LEU A 87 9.27 -5.44 -3.81
C LEU A 87 10.15 -6.66 -3.53
N LEU A 88 11.36 -6.64 -4.07
CA LEU A 88 12.41 -7.59 -3.74
C LEU A 88 13.44 -6.88 -2.87
N THR A 89 13.91 -7.57 -1.84
CA THR A 89 15.12 -7.13 -1.14
C THR A 89 16.32 -7.21 -2.08
N VAL A 90 17.40 -6.50 -1.76
CA VAL A 90 18.64 -6.55 -2.55
C VAL A 90 19.14 -8.00 -2.70
N ASN A 91 19.09 -8.78 -1.62
CA ASN A 91 19.53 -10.18 -1.61
C ASN A 91 18.69 -11.08 -2.53
N GLU A 92 17.39 -10.78 -2.68
CA GLU A 92 16.51 -11.52 -3.59
C GLU A 92 16.67 -11.04 -5.05
N ALA A 93 16.91 -9.74 -5.25
CA ALA A 93 16.99 -9.13 -6.58
C ALA A 93 18.31 -9.43 -7.31
N LEU A 94 19.45 -9.42 -6.61
CA LEU A 94 20.77 -9.57 -7.23
C LEU A 94 20.96 -10.90 -7.99
N PRO A 95 20.59 -12.08 -7.43
CA PRO A 95 20.66 -13.34 -8.17
C PRO A 95 19.82 -13.34 -9.47
N LEU A 96 18.67 -12.67 -9.48
CA LEU A 96 17.77 -12.62 -10.64
C LEU A 96 18.34 -11.80 -11.80
N ILE A 97 19.32 -10.93 -11.54
CA ILE A 97 20.02 -10.14 -12.56
C ILE A 97 21.46 -10.62 -12.79
N GLY A 98 21.80 -11.82 -12.30
CA GLY A 98 23.11 -12.45 -12.53
C GLY A 98 24.25 -11.88 -11.69
N LEU A 99 23.95 -11.25 -10.55
CA LEU A 99 24.92 -10.63 -9.65
C LEU A 99 24.95 -11.28 -8.24
N GLY A 100 24.40 -12.49 -8.10
CA GLY A 100 24.26 -13.22 -6.82
C GLY A 100 25.05 -14.52 -6.76
#